data_AF-A0A3P8YUP5-F1
#
_entry.id   AF-A0A3P8YUP5-F1
#
_cell.length_a   1.000
_cell.length_b   1.000
_cell.length_c   1.000
_cell.angle_alpha   90.00
_cell.angle_beta   90.00
_cell.angle_gamma   90.00
#
_symmetry.space_group_name_H-M   'P 1'
#
loop_
_entity.id
_entity.type
_entity.pdbx_description
1 polymer ?
#
loop_
_entity_poly.entity_id
_entity_poly.type
_entity_poly.pdbx_seq_one_letter_code
_entity_poly.pdbx_strand_id
1 'polypeptide(L)'
;MMINYQISTFHLTIPALCYALQLDKSYPACRQPAVQTRRFTGKMTLLIMNILMNFCKLIILTITLPFQLMEVLGLYRMYKRLFPLLAYNITFSYNEKMHENKRNLFRNLCKFCSTDSTLRLLEIGCGSGANFKYYPYGCTVICTDPNPYFEKYLQMSMSANNHLTYERFVVASGEDLTVVEDKSVDVVVCTLVLCSVNNVPRVLKEAQRILKKGGAFYFLEHVVADPSSWTYFFQHVLQPMWYYLGDGCMVTNATWRDLEAAGFSEIQLIHIEAPRVTFMIKPHILGYAIK
;
A
#
# COMPACT_ATOMS: atom_id res chain seq x y z
N MET A 1 -1.24 -40.78 -8.43
CA MET A 1 -1.77 -41.00 -7.06
C MET A 1 -2.84 -39.94 -6.83
N MET A 2 -4.07 -40.36 -6.57
CA MET A 2 -5.30 -39.61 -6.76
C MET A 2 -5.44 -38.41 -5.80
N ILE A 3 -5.96 -37.29 -6.30
CA ILE A 3 -6.35 -36.10 -5.54
C ILE A 3 -7.84 -36.25 -5.20
N ASN A 4 -8.16 -36.50 -3.93
CA ASN A 4 -9.53 -36.56 -3.42
C ASN A 4 -10.05 -35.16 -3.11
N TYR A 5 -11.12 -34.75 -3.79
CA TYR A 5 -11.95 -33.61 -3.44
C TYR A 5 -13.04 -34.06 -2.45
N GLN A 6 -13.10 -33.46 -1.27
CA GLN A 6 -14.21 -33.63 -0.33
C GLN A 6 -15.09 -32.39 -0.34
N ILE A 7 -16.33 -32.59 -0.79
CA ILE A 7 -17.44 -31.63 -0.77
C ILE A 7 -18.15 -31.80 0.58
N SER A 8 -18.28 -30.73 1.37
CA SER A 8 -19.07 -30.74 2.61
C SER A 8 -20.42 -30.05 2.37
N THR A 9 -21.48 -30.85 2.50
CA THR A 9 -22.89 -30.48 2.48
C THR A 9 -23.33 -29.94 3.85
N PHE A 10 -23.84 -28.71 3.90
CA PHE A 10 -24.51 -28.18 5.11
C PHE A 10 -26.02 -28.42 5.03
N HIS A 11 -26.53 -29.20 5.99
CA HIS A 11 -27.95 -29.46 6.22
C HIS A 11 -28.61 -28.32 7.01
N LEU A 12 -29.78 -27.87 6.54
CA LEU A 12 -30.75 -27.07 7.29
C LEU A 12 -31.39 -27.91 8.40
N THR A 13 -31.53 -27.34 9.60
CA THR A 13 -32.60 -27.69 10.56
C THR A 13 -32.94 -26.49 11.47
N ILE A 14 -34.22 -26.10 11.48
CA ILE A 14 -34.93 -25.26 12.46
C ILE A 14 -36.04 -26.18 13.04
N PRO A 15 -36.30 -26.22 14.37
CA PRO A 15 -37.47 -25.55 14.98
C PRO A 15 -37.18 -25.00 16.42
N ALA A 16 -37.62 -23.82 16.86
CA ALA A 16 -38.96 -23.22 17.06
C ALA A 16 -39.43 -23.29 18.55
N LEU A 17 -40.18 -22.24 18.94
CA LEU A 17 -40.97 -22.02 20.18
C LEU A 17 -40.20 -21.65 21.46
N CYS A 18 -40.71 -20.84 22.39
CA CYS A 18 -41.79 -19.84 22.47
C CYS A 18 -41.68 -19.28 23.90
N TYR A 19 -41.72 -17.97 24.10
CA TYR A 19 -42.35 -17.39 25.30
C TYR A 19 -42.88 -15.99 24.96
N ALA A 20 -44.19 -15.90 24.89
CA ALA A 20 -44.98 -14.67 24.93
C ALA A 20 -45.15 -14.26 26.41
N LEU A 21 -45.37 -13.01 26.81
CA LEU A 21 -46.55 -12.20 26.51
C LEU A 21 -46.37 -10.76 27.04
N GLN A 22 -46.96 -9.83 26.28
CA GLN A 22 -47.70 -8.63 26.69
C GLN A 22 -47.06 -7.59 27.63
N LEU A 23 -46.82 -6.40 27.06
CA LEU A 23 -47.53 -5.20 27.49
C LEU A 23 -47.95 -4.37 26.26
N ASP A 24 -49.23 -4.02 26.26
CA ASP A 24 -50.01 -3.28 25.29
C ASP A 24 -49.90 -1.76 25.55
N LYS A 25 -49.76 -0.94 24.49
CA LYS A 25 -50.61 0.24 24.19
C LYS A 25 -49.96 1.28 23.27
N SER A 26 -50.69 1.53 22.17
CA SER A 26 -50.95 2.83 21.52
C SER A 26 -49.79 3.65 20.92
N TYR A 27 -49.58 3.54 19.61
CA TYR A 27 -49.17 4.67 18.74
C TYR A 27 -49.72 4.48 17.30
N PRO A 28 -50.16 5.55 16.60
CA PRO A 28 -50.80 5.44 15.29
C PRO A 28 -49.78 5.09 14.20
N ALA A 29 -50.23 4.26 13.25
CA ALA A 29 -49.48 3.85 12.07
C ALA A 29 -49.10 5.08 11.20
N CYS A 30 -47.84 5.50 11.27
CA CYS A 30 -47.26 6.39 10.28
C CYS A 30 -46.90 5.56 9.03
N ARG A 31 -47.68 5.71 7.95
CA ARG A 31 -47.31 5.18 6.63
C ARG A 31 -45.98 5.84 6.21
N GLN A 32 -44.89 5.07 6.21
CA GLN A 32 -43.66 5.51 5.56
C GLN A 32 -43.84 5.52 4.04
N PRO A 33 -43.55 6.61 3.33
CA PRO A 33 -43.46 6.58 1.88
C PRO A 33 -42.09 6.02 1.45
N ALA A 34 -42.14 5.03 0.56
CA ALA A 34 -41.12 4.70 -0.45
C ALA A 34 -39.63 4.69 -0.03
N VAL A 35 -39.21 3.69 0.77
CA VAL A 35 -37.77 3.35 0.96
C VAL A 35 -37.21 2.51 -0.22
N GLN A 36 -38.08 2.00 -1.10
CA GLN A 36 -37.70 1.05 -2.15
C GLN A 36 -37.22 1.72 -3.46
N THR A 37 -37.72 2.93 -3.77
CA THR A 37 -37.36 3.68 -4.99
C THR A 37 -35.95 4.28 -4.90
N ARG A 38 -35.52 4.82 -3.74
CA ARG A 38 -34.14 5.31 -3.52
C ARG A 38 -33.08 4.22 -3.68
N ARG A 39 -33.40 2.98 -3.29
CA ARG A 39 -32.48 1.84 -3.35
C ARG A 39 -32.31 1.30 -4.76
N PHE A 40 -33.33 1.45 -5.61
CA PHE A 40 -33.30 1.01 -7.01
C PHE A 40 -32.65 2.06 -7.92
N THR A 41 -32.93 3.35 -7.72
CA THR A 41 -32.27 4.45 -8.44
C THR A 41 -30.77 4.50 -8.13
N GLY A 42 -30.37 4.34 -6.87
CA GLY A 42 -28.94 4.27 -6.50
C GLY A 42 -28.19 3.12 -7.17
N LYS A 43 -28.81 1.94 -7.30
CA LYS A 43 -28.20 0.80 -8.01
C LYS A 43 -28.10 1.02 -9.52
N MET A 44 -29.11 1.64 -10.13
CA MET A 44 -29.09 1.98 -11.57
C MET A 44 -28.01 3.03 -11.88
N THR A 45 -27.87 4.06 -11.04
CA THR A 45 -26.82 5.07 -11.19
C THR A 45 -25.43 4.48 -11.03
N LEU A 46 -25.20 3.60 -10.05
CA LEU A 46 -23.93 2.89 -9.87
C LEU A 46 -23.60 1.98 -11.07
N LEU A 47 -24.59 1.30 -11.63
CA LEU A 47 -24.42 0.48 -12.82
C LEU A 47 -23.99 1.31 -14.03
N ILE A 48 -24.66 2.44 -14.28
CA ILE A 48 -24.32 3.36 -15.38
C ILE A 48 -22.90 3.92 -15.20
N MET A 49 -22.55 4.34 -13.98
CA MET A 49 -21.19 4.82 -13.68
C MET A 49 -20.13 3.74 -13.89
N ASN A 50 -20.41 2.48 -13.52
CA ASN A 50 -19.50 1.37 -13.77
C ASN A 50 -19.32 1.08 -15.26
N ILE A 51 -20.41 1.12 -16.05
CA ILE A 51 -20.34 0.97 -17.51
C ILE A 51 -19.48 2.08 -18.12
N LEU A 52 -19.73 3.33 -17.74
CA LEU A 52 -18.95 4.48 -18.18
C LEU A 52 -17.47 4.35 -17.80
N MET A 53 -17.19 3.99 -16.55
CA MET A 53 -15.83 3.78 -16.05
C MET A 53 -15.09 2.72 -16.85
N ASN A 54 -15.73 1.58 -17.11
CA ASN A 54 -15.15 0.50 -17.91
C ASN A 54 -14.92 0.92 -19.37
N PHE A 55 -15.85 1.67 -19.96
CA PHE A 55 -15.70 2.22 -21.29
C PHE A 55 -14.51 3.19 -21.37
N CYS A 56 -14.43 4.15 -20.45
CA CYS A 56 -13.30 5.08 -20.37
C CYS A 56 -11.97 4.36 -20.12
N LYS A 57 -11.96 3.37 -19.23
CA LYS A 57 -10.78 2.53 -18.96
C LYS A 57 -10.30 1.80 -20.21
N LEU A 58 -11.23 1.28 -21.04
CA LEU A 58 -10.88 0.62 -22.30
C LEU A 58 -10.21 1.58 -23.30
N ILE A 59 -10.68 2.83 -23.36
CA ILE A 59 -10.04 3.88 -24.18
C ILE A 59 -8.61 4.12 -23.69
N ILE A 60 -8.42 4.34 -22.40
CA ILE A 60 -7.08 4.55 -21.82
C ILE A 60 -6.17 3.34 -22.04
N LEU A 61 -6.71 2.12 -21.86
CA LEU A 61 -5.97 0.88 -22.11
C LEU A 61 -5.48 0.81 -23.56
N THR A 62 -6.33 1.19 -24.52
CA THR A 62 -5.98 1.25 -25.94
C THR A 62 -4.86 2.26 -26.19
N ILE A 63 -4.92 3.44 -25.55
CA ILE A 63 -3.85 4.45 -25.63
C ILE A 63 -2.54 3.92 -25.04
N THR A 64 -2.59 3.04 -24.03
CA THR A 64 -1.39 2.47 -23.41
C THR A 64 -0.74 1.32 -24.18
N LEU A 65 -1.37 0.79 -25.24
CA LEU A 65 -0.84 -0.34 -26.01
C LEU A 65 0.62 -0.17 -26.48
N PRO A 66 1.09 1.02 -26.92
CA PRO A 66 2.50 1.21 -27.26
C PRO A 66 3.44 0.97 -26.08
N PHE A 67 3.05 1.37 -24.86
CA PHE A 67 3.86 1.12 -23.65
C PHE A 67 3.90 -0.37 -23.30
N GLN A 68 2.76 -1.08 -23.43
CA GLN A 68 2.71 -2.53 -23.25
C GLN A 68 3.63 -3.24 -24.25
N LEU A 69 3.61 -2.81 -25.52
CA LEU A 69 4.48 -3.33 -26.56
C LEU A 69 5.96 -3.05 -26.24
N MET A 70 6.29 -1.85 -25.77
CA MET A 70 7.65 -1.51 -25.32
C MET A 70 8.13 -2.40 -24.17
N GLU A 71 7.23 -2.77 -23.24
CA GLU A 71 7.52 -3.69 -22.15
C GLU A 71 7.81 -5.10 -22.66
N VAL A 72 6.96 -5.65 -23.53
CA VAL A 72 7.16 -6.97 -24.16
C VAL A 72 8.45 -7.03 -24.99
N LEU A 73 8.78 -5.96 -25.70
CA LEU A 73 10.01 -5.86 -26.50
C LEU A 73 11.26 -5.58 -25.66
N GLY A 74 11.14 -5.44 -24.33
CA GLY A 74 12.27 -5.18 -23.43
C GLY A 74 12.84 -3.75 -23.49
N LEU A 75 12.20 -2.84 -24.24
CA LEU A 75 12.58 -1.43 -24.32
C LEU A 75 12.32 -0.69 -23.01
N TYR A 76 11.47 -1.23 -22.14
CA TYR A 76 11.23 -0.74 -20.79
C TYR A 76 12.48 -0.66 -19.91
N ARG A 77 13.54 -1.42 -20.25
CA ARG A 77 14.86 -1.30 -19.59
C ARG A 77 15.46 0.10 -19.70
N MET A 78 15.24 0.79 -20.82
CA MET A 78 15.70 2.18 -21.00
C MET A 78 14.94 3.13 -20.08
N TYR A 79 13.62 2.92 -19.95
CA TYR A 79 12.79 3.68 -19.02
C TYR A 79 13.26 3.49 -17.57
N LYS A 80 13.55 2.26 -17.13
CA LYS A 80 14.08 1.99 -15.79
C LYS A 80 15.39 2.72 -15.49
N ARG A 81 16.23 2.99 -16.50
CA ARG A 81 17.45 3.78 -16.33
C ARG A 81 17.19 5.28 -16.18
N LEU A 82 16.17 5.80 -16.85
CA LEU A 82 15.76 7.21 -16.77
C LEU A 82 14.89 7.49 -15.54
N PHE A 83 14.09 6.53 -15.10
CA PHE A 83 13.10 6.69 -14.05
C PHE A 83 13.68 7.25 -12.75
N PRO A 84 14.85 6.81 -12.23
CA PRO A 84 15.44 7.39 -11.03
C PRO A 84 15.67 8.90 -11.10
N LEU A 85 16.05 9.44 -12.27
CA LEU A 85 16.22 10.89 -12.44
C LEU A 85 14.88 11.63 -12.30
N LEU A 86 13.84 11.12 -12.95
CA LEU A 86 12.49 11.67 -12.89
C LEU A 86 11.93 11.57 -11.46
N ALA A 87 12.03 10.38 -10.87
CA ALA A 87 11.57 10.07 -9.53
C ALA A 87 12.27 10.95 -8.50
N TYR A 88 13.60 11.13 -8.58
CA TYR A 88 14.35 11.98 -7.65
C TYR A 88 13.81 13.42 -7.60
N ASN A 89 13.51 14.02 -8.76
CA ASN A 89 12.99 15.38 -8.82
C ASN A 89 11.55 15.48 -8.32
N ILE A 90 10.68 14.54 -8.69
CA ILE A 90 9.27 14.50 -8.25
C ILE A 90 9.18 14.25 -6.73
N THR A 91 10.05 13.37 -6.23
CA THR A 91 10.13 12.99 -4.82
C THR A 91 10.42 14.17 -3.92
N PHE A 92 11.20 15.17 -4.37
CA PHE A 92 11.43 16.38 -3.59
C PHE A 92 10.13 17.14 -3.30
N SER A 93 9.32 17.41 -4.33
CA SER A 93 8.02 18.09 -4.16
C SER A 93 7.05 17.28 -3.31
N TYR A 94 7.00 15.96 -3.51
CA TYR A 94 6.16 15.08 -2.71
C TYR A 94 6.58 15.05 -1.24
N ASN A 95 7.89 14.94 -0.95
CA ASN A 95 8.43 14.88 0.40
C ASN A 95 8.17 16.17 1.20
N GLU A 96 8.24 17.32 0.55
CA GLU A 96 7.91 18.59 1.20
C GLU A 96 6.42 18.65 1.59
N LYS A 97 5.53 18.16 0.72
CA LYS A 97 4.09 18.09 1.02
C LYS A 97 3.77 17.09 2.13
N MET A 98 4.47 15.96 2.16
CA MET A 98 4.28 14.90 3.15
C MET A 98 5.17 15.04 4.39
N HIS A 99 5.81 16.20 4.58
CA HIS A 99 6.84 16.36 5.59
C HIS A 99 6.35 16.07 7.01
N GLU A 100 5.23 16.67 7.41
CA GLU A 100 4.66 16.45 8.75
C GLU A 100 4.19 15.00 8.94
N ASN A 101 3.57 14.41 7.92
CA ASN A 101 3.12 13.01 7.96
C ASN A 101 4.30 12.06 8.17
N LYS A 102 5.40 12.23 7.41
CA LYS A 102 6.61 11.42 7.55
C LYS A 102 7.32 11.65 8.89
N ARG A 103 7.44 12.90 9.33
CA ARG A 103 8.00 13.24 10.65
C ARG A 103 7.22 12.58 11.77
N ASN A 104 5.88 12.63 11.71
CA ASN A 104 5.02 12.02 12.72
C ASN A 104 5.02 10.49 12.65
N LEU A 105 5.11 9.92 11.45
CA LEU A 105 5.21 8.48 11.23
C LEU A 105 6.49 7.93 11.89
N PHE A 106 7.64 8.52 11.62
CA PHE A 106 8.94 7.98 12.04
C PHE A 106 9.40 8.40 13.45
N ARG A 107 8.65 9.26 14.14
CA ARG A 107 9.04 9.82 15.46
C ARG A 107 9.29 8.76 16.55
N ASN A 108 8.71 7.58 16.42
CA ASN A 108 8.77 6.52 17.43
C ASN A 108 9.66 5.33 17.02
N LEU A 109 10.45 5.45 15.94
CA LEU A 109 11.36 4.38 15.49
C LEU A 109 12.26 3.85 16.61
N CYS A 110 12.80 4.73 17.45
CA CYS A 110 13.69 4.34 18.55
C CYS A 110 13.03 3.43 19.59
N LYS A 111 11.70 3.37 19.67
CA LYS A 111 11.00 2.49 20.63
C LYS A 111 11.22 1.00 20.34
N PHE A 112 11.57 0.67 19.10
CA PHE A 112 11.81 -0.71 18.66
C PHE A 112 13.28 -1.11 18.73
N CYS A 113 14.15 -0.18 19.17
CA CYS A 113 15.56 -0.48 19.36
C CYS A 113 15.73 -1.48 20.50
N SER A 114 16.53 -2.52 20.27
CA SER A 114 16.98 -3.41 21.35
C SER A 114 17.86 -2.61 22.33
N THR A 115 17.79 -2.92 23.63
CA THR A 115 18.39 -2.11 24.73
C THR A 115 19.89 -1.88 24.62
N ASP A 116 20.61 -2.77 23.92
CA ASP A 116 22.07 -2.81 23.89
C ASP A 116 22.67 -2.71 22.47
N SER A 117 21.88 -2.27 21.48
CA SER A 117 22.35 -2.18 20.09
C SER A 117 21.97 -0.86 19.41
N THR A 118 22.65 -0.54 18.31
CA THR A 118 22.17 0.47 17.37
C THR A 118 20.87 -0.01 16.71
N LEU A 119 19.94 0.92 16.42
CA LEU A 119 18.71 0.61 15.70
C LEU A 119 19.06 0.19 14.28
N ARG A 120 18.71 -1.03 13.88
CA ARG A 120 18.92 -1.56 12.52
C ARG A 120 17.63 -1.52 11.71
N LEU A 121 17.66 -0.87 10.55
CA LEU A 121 16.52 -0.71 9.66
C LEU A 121 16.78 -1.37 8.31
N LEU A 122 15.75 -1.97 7.74
CA LEU A 122 15.69 -2.32 6.32
C LEU A 122 14.70 -1.39 5.61
N GLU A 123 15.16 -0.66 4.60
CA GLU A 123 14.33 0.09 3.66
C GLU A 123 14.02 -0.78 2.43
N ILE A 124 12.75 -1.17 2.27
CA ILE A 124 12.25 -1.85 1.07
C ILE A 124 11.81 -0.80 0.05
N GLY A 125 12.33 -0.90 -1.18
CA GLY A 125 12.11 0.07 -2.26
C GLY A 125 12.64 1.45 -1.89
N CYS A 126 13.92 1.51 -1.55
CA CYS A 126 14.53 2.74 -1.01
C CYS A 126 14.51 3.91 -1.98
N GLY A 127 14.40 3.65 -3.30
CA GLY A 127 14.53 4.66 -4.33
C GLY A 127 15.76 5.53 -4.09
N SER A 128 15.56 6.85 -4.05
CA SER A 128 16.62 7.81 -3.77
C SER A 128 16.86 8.11 -2.27
N GLY A 129 16.36 7.30 -1.35
CA GLY A 129 16.54 7.53 0.11
C GLY A 129 15.66 8.67 0.64
N ALA A 130 14.40 8.72 0.23
CA ALA A 130 13.46 9.80 0.53
C ALA A 130 13.13 9.99 2.03
N ASN A 131 13.36 8.95 2.84
CA ASN A 131 12.96 8.90 4.24
C ASN A 131 14.11 9.18 5.22
N PHE A 132 15.35 9.22 4.75
CA PHE A 132 16.56 9.25 5.58
C PHE A 132 16.62 10.44 6.55
N LYS A 133 16.11 11.60 6.13
CA LYS A 133 16.05 12.81 6.98
C LYS A 133 15.17 12.67 8.23
N TYR A 134 14.30 11.65 8.27
CA TYR A 134 13.38 11.41 9.38
C TYR A 134 13.86 10.30 10.33
N TYR A 135 14.95 9.61 9.98
CA TYR A 135 15.47 8.52 10.79
C TYR A 135 16.34 9.03 11.92
N PRO A 136 16.31 8.34 13.08
CA PRO A 136 17.03 8.79 14.26
C PRO A 136 18.55 8.72 14.08
N TYR A 137 19.26 9.51 14.87
CA TYR A 137 20.72 9.55 14.84
C TYR A 137 21.32 8.18 15.20
N GLY A 138 22.37 7.77 14.48
CA GLY A 138 23.14 6.56 14.74
C GLY A 138 22.48 5.26 14.29
N CYS A 139 21.33 5.31 13.61
CA CYS A 139 20.72 4.09 13.10
C CYS A 139 21.45 3.56 11.87
N THR A 140 21.51 2.23 11.76
CA THR A 140 22.11 1.53 10.63
C THR A 140 21.03 1.17 9.62
N VAL A 141 21.24 1.49 8.35
CA VAL A 141 20.24 1.32 7.28
C VAL A 141 20.77 0.39 6.18
N ILE A 142 20.04 -0.69 5.95
CA ILE A 142 20.16 -1.57 4.78
C ILE A 142 19.10 -1.12 3.78
N CYS A 143 19.48 -0.96 2.51
CA CYS A 143 18.57 -0.51 1.46
C CYS A 143 18.36 -1.59 0.41
N THR A 144 17.13 -1.75 -0.07
CA THR A 144 16.80 -2.64 -1.18
C THR A 144 15.95 -1.92 -2.21
N ASP A 145 16.23 -2.15 -3.50
CA ASP A 145 15.40 -1.69 -4.61
C ASP A 145 15.66 -2.58 -5.83
N PRO A 146 14.63 -2.98 -6.60
CA PRO A 146 14.85 -3.79 -7.80
C PRO A 146 15.55 -3.02 -8.92
N ASN A 147 15.58 -1.68 -8.87
CA ASN A 147 16.20 -0.85 -9.88
C ASN A 147 17.62 -0.42 -9.45
N PRO A 148 18.69 -0.99 -10.07
CA PRO A 148 20.07 -0.71 -9.67
C PRO A 148 20.50 0.75 -9.92
N TYR A 149 19.78 1.47 -10.77
CA TYR A 149 20.14 2.84 -11.15
C TYR A 149 19.82 3.89 -10.06
N PHE A 150 19.17 3.49 -8.97
CA PHE A 150 18.95 4.36 -7.81
C PHE A 150 20.19 4.57 -6.94
N GLU A 151 21.19 3.69 -7.00
CA GLU A 151 22.35 3.72 -6.10
C GLU A 151 23.06 5.07 -6.07
N LYS A 152 23.23 5.71 -7.24
CA LYS A 152 23.81 7.06 -7.34
C LYS A 152 23.03 8.09 -6.51
N TYR A 153 21.70 8.09 -6.60
CA TYR A 153 20.86 9.05 -5.88
C TYR A 153 20.79 8.72 -4.39
N LEU A 154 20.83 7.44 -4.06
CA LEU A 154 20.94 6.95 -2.68
C LEU A 154 22.21 7.47 -2.01
N GLN A 155 23.37 7.40 -2.70
CA GLN A 155 24.64 7.94 -2.21
C GLN A 155 24.60 9.46 -2.00
N MET A 156 23.91 10.20 -2.88
CA MET A 156 23.69 11.64 -2.71
C MET A 156 22.84 11.92 -1.45
N SER A 157 21.75 11.17 -1.25
CA SER A 157 20.92 11.30 -0.06
C SER A 157 21.70 10.93 1.21
N MET A 158 22.48 9.85 1.20
CA MET A 158 23.31 9.47 2.35
C MET A 158 24.35 10.53 2.71
N SER A 159 25.00 11.16 1.72
CA SER A 159 25.93 12.28 1.96
C SER A 159 25.26 13.47 2.66
N ALA A 160 23.96 13.69 2.42
CA ALA A 160 23.17 14.74 3.07
C ALA A 160 22.61 14.34 4.45
N ASN A 161 22.71 13.05 4.82
CA ASN A 161 22.16 12.47 6.04
C ASN A 161 23.26 11.74 6.83
N ASN A 162 24.33 12.48 7.19
CA ASN A 162 25.52 11.96 7.87
C ASN A 162 25.26 11.41 9.29
N HIS A 163 24.05 11.60 9.83
CA HIS A 163 23.62 11.00 11.08
C HIS A 163 23.29 9.51 10.97
N LEU A 164 23.24 8.96 9.76
CA LEU A 164 22.95 7.55 9.49
C LEU A 164 24.22 6.76 9.23
N THR A 165 24.22 5.49 9.61
CA THR A 165 25.21 4.52 9.14
C THR A 165 24.63 3.74 7.97
N TYR A 166 25.15 3.98 6.77
CA TYR A 166 24.77 3.23 5.58
C TYR A 166 25.51 1.88 5.55
N GLU A 167 24.78 0.78 5.64
CA GLU A 167 25.38 -0.56 5.66
C GLU A 167 25.65 -1.08 4.25
N ARG A 168 24.60 -1.17 3.42
CA ARG A 168 24.68 -1.64 2.04
C ARG A 168 23.41 -1.34 1.25
N PHE A 169 23.52 -1.34 -0.07
CA PHE A 169 22.41 -1.42 -1.01
C PHE A 169 22.41 -2.79 -1.69
N VAL A 170 21.22 -3.38 -1.81
CA VAL A 170 21.01 -4.67 -2.44
C VAL A 170 19.97 -4.55 -3.53
N VAL A 171 20.32 -4.98 -4.74
CA VAL A 171 19.40 -5.00 -5.87
C VAL A 171 18.48 -6.22 -5.72
N ALA A 172 17.29 -6.00 -5.15
CA ALA A 172 16.33 -7.05 -4.83
C ALA A 172 14.90 -6.47 -4.85
N SER A 173 13.93 -7.30 -5.23
CA SER A 173 12.51 -6.93 -5.10
C SER A 173 12.02 -7.25 -3.68
N GLY A 174 10.98 -6.54 -3.23
CA GLY A 174 10.41 -6.78 -1.90
C GLY A 174 9.85 -8.19 -1.71
N GLU A 175 9.51 -8.88 -2.81
CA GLU A 175 9.01 -10.26 -2.80
C GLU A 175 10.11 -11.31 -2.57
N ASP A 176 11.39 -10.96 -2.75
CA ASP A 176 12.52 -11.86 -2.55
C ASP A 176 13.69 -11.13 -1.87
N LEU A 177 13.73 -11.25 -0.54
CA LEU A 177 14.74 -10.63 0.31
C LEU A 177 15.58 -11.70 1.02
N THR A 178 15.77 -12.86 0.38
CA THR A 178 16.56 -14.00 0.90
C THR A 178 18.01 -13.64 1.25
N VAL A 179 18.53 -12.57 0.63
CA VAL A 179 19.83 -11.95 0.90
C VAL A 179 19.91 -11.22 2.26
N VAL A 180 18.78 -10.99 2.91
CA VAL A 180 18.68 -10.41 4.26
C VAL A 180 18.31 -11.52 5.25
N GLU A 181 19.10 -11.64 6.31
CA GLU A 181 18.96 -12.69 7.31
C GLU A 181 17.65 -12.59 8.10
N ASP A 182 17.13 -13.73 8.54
CA ASP A 182 15.99 -13.81 9.44
C ASP A 182 16.27 -13.08 10.77
N LYS A 183 15.26 -12.40 11.31
CA LYS A 183 15.32 -11.76 12.65
C LYS A 183 16.55 -10.86 12.84
N SER A 184 16.97 -10.15 11.80
CA SER A 184 18.23 -9.40 11.75
C SER A 184 18.07 -7.88 11.93
N VAL A 185 16.85 -7.36 11.77
CA VAL A 185 16.55 -5.91 11.88
C VAL A 185 15.46 -5.63 12.91
N ASP A 186 15.53 -4.45 13.51
CA ASP A 186 14.55 -3.97 14.48
C ASP A 186 13.32 -3.39 13.78
N VAL A 187 13.53 -2.73 12.63
CA VAL A 187 12.48 -2.08 11.84
C VAL A 187 12.63 -2.40 10.36
N VAL A 188 11.51 -2.62 9.69
CA VAL A 188 11.39 -2.62 8.23
C VAL A 188 10.55 -1.42 7.82
N VAL A 189 11.02 -0.61 6.87
CA VAL A 189 10.28 0.52 6.31
C VAL A 189 9.94 0.23 4.86
N CYS A 190 8.69 0.48 4.47
CA CYS A 190 8.19 0.26 3.11
C CYS A 190 7.22 1.38 2.76
N THR A 191 7.67 2.39 2.00
CA THR A 191 6.83 3.54 1.65
C THR A 191 6.69 3.73 0.14
N LEU A 192 5.46 3.75 -0.35
CA LEU A 192 5.09 3.86 -1.76
C LEU A 192 5.62 2.69 -2.59
N VAL A 193 5.61 1.50 -2.01
CA VAL A 193 6.17 0.28 -2.61
C VAL A 193 5.13 -0.82 -2.69
N LEU A 194 4.32 -1.04 -1.66
CA LEU A 194 3.30 -2.10 -1.68
C LEU A 194 2.27 -1.89 -2.80
N CYS A 195 2.02 -0.64 -3.18
CA CYS A 195 1.20 -0.34 -4.35
C CYS A 195 1.83 -0.75 -5.70
N SER A 196 3.14 -1.01 -5.77
CA SER A 196 3.87 -1.28 -7.03
C SER A 196 4.37 -2.72 -7.17
N VAL A 197 4.24 -3.55 -6.13
CA VAL A 197 4.67 -4.95 -6.14
C VAL A 197 3.61 -5.88 -6.73
N ASN A 198 4.04 -7.03 -7.24
CA ASN A 198 3.14 -8.02 -7.83
C ASN A 198 2.44 -8.87 -6.77
N ASN A 199 3.05 -9.03 -5.60
CA ASN A 199 2.53 -9.87 -4.52
C ASN A 199 2.77 -9.24 -3.15
N VAL A 200 1.84 -8.39 -2.70
CA VAL A 200 1.89 -7.73 -1.39
C VAL A 200 2.00 -8.74 -0.23
N PRO A 201 1.21 -9.83 -0.16
CA PRO A 201 1.36 -10.83 0.90
C PRO A 201 2.76 -11.41 1.01
N ARG A 202 3.45 -11.62 -0.11
CA ARG A 202 4.83 -12.13 -0.13
C ARG A 202 5.83 -11.12 0.44
N VAL A 203 5.69 -9.83 0.11
CA VAL A 203 6.51 -8.77 0.72
C VAL A 203 6.31 -8.71 2.24
N LEU A 204 5.06 -8.77 2.69
CA LEU A 204 4.73 -8.71 4.12
C LEU A 204 5.25 -9.95 4.87
N LYS A 205 5.29 -11.11 4.22
CA LYS A 205 5.90 -12.33 4.76
C LYS A 205 7.42 -12.19 4.89
N GLU A 206 8.10 -11.63 3.90
CA GLU A 206 9.54 -11.35 3.97
C GLU A 206 9.86 -10.33 5.06
N ALA A 207 9.08 -9.25 5.16
CA ALA A 207 9.21 -8.27 6.23
C ALA A 207 9.08 -8.92 7.60
N GLN A 208 8.07 -9.78 7.80
CA GLN A 208 7.94 -10.54 9.03
C GLN A 208 9.11 -11.49 9.26
N ARG A 209 9.61 -12.22 8.27
CA ARG A 209 10.77 -13.12 8.43
C ARG A 209 12.00 -12.36 8.95
N ILE A 210 12.29 -11.21 8.34
CA ILE A 210 13.47 -10.38 8.60
C ILE A 210 13.39 -9.64 9.94
N LEU A 211 12.20 -9.23 10.37
CA LEU A 211 12.01 -8.55 11.65
C LEU A 211 12.39 -9.42 12.84
N LYS A 212 13.07 -8.84 13.82
CA LYS A 212 13.18 -9.42 15.17
C LYS A 212 11.79 -9.55 15.81
N LYS A 213 11.66 -10.43 16.80
CA LYS A 213 10.43 -10.48 17.61
C LYS A 213 10.26 -9.14 18.35
N GLY A 214 9.07 -8.54 18.31
CA GLY A 214 8.81 -7.20 18.83
C GLY A 214 9.27 -6.07 17.91
N GLY A 215 9.85 -6.37 16.75
CA GLY A 215 10.20 -5.37 15.73
C GLY A 215 8.97 -4.85 14.99
N ALA A 216 9.13 -3.76 14.24
CA ALA A 216 8.02 -3.07 13.58
C ALA A 216 8.18 -2.92 12.07
N PHE A 217 7.09 -3.11 11.34
CA PHE A 217 6.94 -2.81 9.91
C PHE A 217 6.23 -1.47 9.74
N TYR A 218 6.94 -0.47 9.23
CA TYR A 218 6.40 0.87 8.95
C TYR A 218 6.00 1.00 7.48
N PHE A 219 4.83 1.61 7.25
CA PHE A 219 4.29 1.79 5.92
C PHE A 219 3.70 3.18 5.69
N LEU A 220 3.74 3.60 4.43
CA LEU A 220 3.04 4.76 3.89
C LEU A 220 2.73 4.47 2.43
N GLU A 221 1.46 4.30 2.07
CA GLU A 221 1.08 3.78 0.75
C GLU A 221 -0.04 4.59 0.11
N HIS A 222 -0.01 4.69 -1.22
CA HIS A 222 -1.18 5.12 -2.01
C HIS A 222 -2.24 4.02 -1.96
N VAL A 223 -3.50 4.40 -1.82
CA VAL A 223 -4.59 3.43 -1.78
C VAL A 223 -5.81 3.88 -2.57
N VAL A 224 -6.69 2.92 -2.84
CA VAL A 224 -7.95 3.20 -3.52
C VAL A 224 -8.84 4.13 -2.70
N ALA A 225 -9.45 5.10 -3.38
CA ALA A 225 -10.37 6.05 -2.79
C ALA A 225 -11.73 5.40 -2.44
N ASP A 226 -12.57 6.16 -1.73
CA ASP A 226 -13.95 5.74 -1.47
C ASP A 226 -14.72 5.52 -2.79
N PRO A 227 -15.43 4.38 -2.98
CA PRO A 227 -16.17 4.06 -4.21
C PRO A 227 -17.22 5.09 -4.63
N SER A 228 -17.70 5.94 -3.71
CA SER A 228 -18.65 7.02 -4.00
C SER A 228 -17.99 8.31 -4.49
N SER A 229 -16.65 8.36 -4.52
CA SER A 229 -15.89 9.56 -4.92
C SER A 229 -15.52 9.58 -6.41
N TRP A 230 -15.37 10.79 -6.97
CA TRP A 230 -14.79 10.96 -8.30
C TRP A 230 -13.33 10.51 -8.38
N THR A 231 -12.60 10.59 -7.28
CA THR A 231 -11.23 10.06 -7.20
C THR A 231 -11.19 8.58 -7.53
N TYR A 232 -12.13 7.79 -6.99
CA TYR A 232 -12.23 6.36 -7.29
C TYR A 232 -12.45 6.11 -8.78
N PHE A 233 -13.38 6.86 -9.40
CA PHE A 233 -13.64 6.77 -10.83
C PHE A 233 -12.37 7.00 -11.65
N PHE A 234 -11.67 8.12 -11.39
CA PHE A 234 -10.48 8.45 -12.16
C PHE A 234 -9.29 7.55 -11.84
N GLN A 235 -9.15 7.05 -10.61
CA GLN A 235 -8.16 6.03 -10.28
C GLN A 235 -8.34 4.83 -11.22
N HIS A 236 -9.55 4.29 -11.38
CA HIS A 236 -9.80 3.13 -12.23
C HIS A 236 -9.64 3.42 -13.74
N VAL A 237 -10.06 4.60 -14.20
CA VAL A 237 -9.94 5.00 -15.61
C VAL A 237 -8.48 5.21 -16.00
N LEU A 238 -7.72 5.94 -15.18
CA LEU A 238 -6.34 6.34 -15.48
C LEU A 238 -5.30 5.32 -15.01
N GLN A 239 -5.68 4.30 -14.22
CA GLN A 239 -4.77 3.26 -13.72
C GLN A 239 -3.88 2.63 -14.81
N PRO A 240 -4.37 2.26 -16.01
CA PRO A 240 -3.50 1.64 -17.01
C PRO A 240 -2.35 2.56 -17.44
N MET A 241 -2.61 3.87 -17.56
CA MET A 241 -1.57 4.85 -17.87
C MET A 241 -0.69 5.12 -16.65
N TRP A 242 -1.28 5.19 -15.46
CA TRP A 242 -0.56 5.40 -14.21
C TRP A 242 0.44 4.28 -13.91
N TYR A 243 0.12 3.03 -14.25
CA TYR A 243 1.04 1.90 -14.11
C TYR A 243 2.39 2.17 -14.77
N TYR A 244 2.39 2.73 -15.98
CA TYR A 244 3.62 3.05 -16.72
C TYR A 244 4.32 4.30 -16.21
N LEU A 245 3.57 5.32 -15.76
CA LEU A 245 4.15 6.58 -15.27
C LEU A 245 4.70 6.45 -13.84
N GLY A 246 4.05 5.63 -13.02
CA GLY A 246 4.38 5.38 -11.62
C GLY A 246 5.17 4.08 -11.40
N ASP A 247 5.85 3.60 -12.43
CA ASP A 247 6.78 2.45 -12.37
C ASP A 247 6.18 1.18 -11.73
N GLY A 248 4.94 0.86 -12.09
CA GLY A 248 4.19 -0.31 -11.61
C GLY A 248 3.11 0.02 -10.57
N CYS A 249 3.03 1.27 -10.11
CA CYS A 249 2.09 1.68 -9.06
C CYS A 249 0.62 1.42 -9.44
N MET A 250 -0.10 0.73 -8.55
CA MET A 250 -1.51 0.41 -8.62
C MET A 250 -2.28 1.18 -7.52
N VAL A 251 -2.72 2.40 -7.83
CA VAL A 251 -3.49 3.27 -6.92
C VAL A 251 -4.90 2.75 -6.63
N THR A 252 -5.36 1.74 -7.38
CA THR A 252 -6.61 1.00 -7.11
C THR A 252 -6.46 -0.10 -6.07
N ASN A 253 -5.26 -0.34 -5.53
CA ASN A 253 -5.04 -1.37 -4.52
C ASN A 253 -5.54 -0.91 -3.14
N ALA A 254 -6.10 -1.85 -2.39
CA ALA A 254 -6.55 -1.66 -1.01
C ALA A 254 -5.57 -2.32 -0.02
N THR A 255 -4.30 -1.88 -0.06
CA THR A 255 -3.17 -2.54 0.64
C THR A 255 -3.35 -2.62 2.17
N TRP A 256 -4.24 -1.81 2.75
CA TRP A 256 -4.62 -1.93 4.15
C TRP A 256 -5.22 -3.30 4.49
N ARG A 257 -5.96 -3.92 3.56
CA ARG A 257 -6.54 -5.27 3.74
C ARG A 257 -5.45 -6.34 3.82
N ASP A 258 -4.42 -6.20 2.99
CA ASP A 258 -3.28 -7.11 3.01
C ASP A 258 -2.48 -6.96 4.32
N LEU A 259 -2.32 -5.73 4.81
CA LEU A 259 -1.69 -5.44 6.10
C LEU A 259 -2.48 -6.05 7.27
N GLU A 260 -3.80 -5.87 7.30
CA GLU A 260 -4.70 -6.46 8.29
C GLU A 260 -4.66 -8.00 8.29
N ALA A 261 -4.53 -8.60 7.10
CA ALA A 261 -4.45 -10.05 6.93
C ALA A 261 -3.05 -10.64 7.14
N ALA A 262 -2.01 -9.80 7.29
CA ALA A 262 -0.62 -10.27 7.31
C ALA A 262 -0.23 -11.03 8.58
N GLY A 263 -1.01 -10.94 9.66
CA GLY A 263 -0.74 -11.67 10.90
C GLY A 263 0.26 -11.00 11.85
N PHE A 264 0.43 -9.68 11.75
CA PHE A 264 1.09 -8.88 12.78
C PHE A 264 0.28 -8.91 14.09
N SER A 265 0.95 -8.81 15.24
CA SER A 265 0.30 -8.86 16.56
C SER A 265 -0.51 -7.60 16.88
N GLU A 266 -0.06 -6.46 16.35
CA GLU A 266 -0.70 -5.16 16.50
C GLU A 266 -0.51 -4.36 15.21
N ILE A 267 -1.54 -3.60 14.81
CA ILE A 267 -1.50 -2.72 13.64
C ILE A 267 -2.04 -1.35 14.04
N GLN A 268 -1.19 -0.33 13.92
CA GLN A 268 -1.55 1.08 14.04
C GLN A 268 -1.64 1.65 12.62
N LEU A 269 -2.86 1.79 12.09
CA LEU A 269 -3.11 2.24 10.73
C LEU A 269 -4.07 3.43 10.74
N ILE A 270 -3.71 4.48 9.99
CA ILE A 270 -4.63 5.60 9.74
C ILE A 270 -4.75 5.86 8.25
N HIS A 271 -5.97 6.21 7.83
CA HIS A 271 -6.24 6.75 6.50
C HIS A 271 -6.04 8.27 6.53
N ILE A 272 -5.37 8.80 5.52
CA ILE A 272 -5.20 10.24 5.33
C ILE A 272 -5.49 10.65 3.89
N GLU A 273 -5.78 11.92 3.71
CA GLU A 273 -5.80 12.59 2.41
C GLU A 273 -4.54 13.44 2.30
N ALA A 274 -3.60 13.03 1.43
CA ALA A 274 -2.33 13.73 1.29
C ALA A 274 -2.54 15.17 0.81
N PRO A 275 -1.86 16.15 1.43
CA PRO A 275 -2.06 17.55 1.11
C PRO A 275 -1.38 17.90 -0.23
N ARG A 276 -2.09 18.64 -1.08
CA ARG A 276 -1.52 19.29 -2.28
C ARG A 276 -0.85 18.32 -3.28
N VAL A 277 -1.20 17.04 -3.25
CA VAL A 277 -0.83 16.05 -4.28
C VAL A 277 -1.95 15.92 -5.32
N THR A 278 -1.68 15.22 -6.43
CA THR A 278 -2.70 14.98 -7.45
C THR A 278 -3.82 14.12 -6.88
N PHE A 279 -5.05 14.25 -7.41
CA PHE A 279 -6.19 13.51 -6.88
C PHE A 279 -5.98 11.98 -6.95
N MET A 280 -5.25 11.48 -7.96
CA MET A 280 -4.97 10.05 -8.19
C MET A 280 -4.29 9.37 -7.00
N ILE A 281 -3.38 10.09 -6.35
CA ILE A 281 -2.58 9.61 -5.23
C ILE A 281 -2.96 10.30 -3.93
N LYS A 282 -4.12 10.95 -3.86
CA LYS A 282 -4.51 11.67 -2.65
C LYS A 282 -4.81 10.73 -1.47
N PRO A 283 -5.57 9.64 -1.63
CA PRO A 283 -5.83 8.72 -0.54
C PRO A 283 -4.57 7.94 -0.20
N HIS A 284 -4.22 7.95 1.08
CA HIS A 284 -3.10 7.17 1.61
C HIS A 284 -3.50 6.43 2.89
N ILE A 285 -2.71 5.41 3.20
CA ILE A 285 -2.58 4.89 4.55
C ILE A 285 -1.16 5.14 5.05
N LEU A 286 -1.01 5.32 6.36
CA LEU A 286 0.30 5.29 7.01
C LEU A 286 0.18 4.71 8.41
N GLY A 287 1.28 4.15 8.90
CA GLY A 287 1.27 3.47 10.17
C GLY A 287 2.41 2.50 10.38
N TYR A 288 2.28 1.67 11.39
CA TYR A 288 3.21 0.57 11.64
C TYR A 288 2.49 -0.65 12.21
N ALA A 289 3.10 -1.82 12.04
CA ALA A 289 2.62 -3.09 12.55
C ALA A 289 3.73 -3.82 13.32
N ILE A 290 3.39 -4.52 14.41
CA ILE A 290 4.36 -5.17 15.31
C ILE A 290 4.40 -6.69 15.06
N LYS A 291 5.59 -7.28 15.05
CA LYS A 291 5.81 -8.73 14.95
C LYS A 291 5.80 -9.45 16.30
#